data_AF-D3TQ51-F1
#
_entry.id   AF-D3TQ51-F1
#
_cell.length_a   1.000
_cell.length_b   1.000
_cell.length_c   1.000
_cell.angle_alpha   90.00
_cell.angle_beta   90.00
_cell.angle_gamma   90.00
#
_symmetry.space_group_name_H-M   'P 1'
#
loop_
_entity.id
_entity.type
_entity.pdbx_description
1 polymer ?
#
loop_
_entity_poly.entity_id
_entity_poly.type
_entity_poly.pdbx_seq_one_letter_code
_entity_poly.pdbx_strand_id
1 'polypeptide(L)'
;MQQQNINNYLSQQASPHESSLTASNLPNLSTLSLDELKKLDNDPEFFNDFIQEMSVVQQLNEELDSMINQLEYIARENLNKEGHLVELKRKLSDDVNTLKNLGEKCDQLNKKYLKKSDDYAPQHIRELLQIAVSTADTECERHVEQFLNGKIDVQTFLQNYTHSKKLSSERKAKEERLGQQLQALERAGF
;
A
#
# COMPACT_ATOMS: atom_id res chain seq x y z
N MET A 1 6.52 6.49 -23.92
CA MET A 1 6.23 7.88 -23.46
C MET A 1 7.50 8.61 -23.02
N GLN A 2 8.37 8.07 -22.14
CA GLN A 2 9.61 8.77 -21.73
C GLN A 2 10.73 8.80 -22.79
N GLN A 3 10.85 7.80 -23.65
CA GLN A 3 11.87 7.79 -24.73
C GLN A 3 11.62 8.81 -25.84
N GLN A 4 10.36 9.23 -26.05
CA GLN A 4 9.99 10.19 -27.10
C GLN A 4 10.34 11.64 -26.73
N ASN A 5 10.44 11.96 -25.43
CA ASN A 5 10.78 13.32 -25.00
C ASN A 5 12.27 13.64 -25.15
N ILE A 6 13.17 12.67 -24.99
CA ILE A 6 14.62 12.90 -25.12
C ILE A 6 14.98 13.19 -26.59
N ASN A 7 14.37 12.48 -27.54
CA ASN A 7 14.61 12.70 -28.97
C ASN A 7 14.08 14.08 -29.45
N ASN A 8 13.03 14.61 -28.81
CA ASN A 8 12.53 15.94 -29.13
C ASN A 8 13.45 17.08 -28.66
N TYR A 9 14.22 16.89 -27.59
CA TYR A 9 15.23 17.86 -27.14
C TYR A 9 16.48 17.85 -28.03
N LEU A 10 16.94 16.68 -28.48
CA LEU A 10 18.08 16.60 -29.42
C LEU A 10 17.74 17.12 -30.82
N SER A 11 16.48 17.00 -31.25
CA SER A 11 16.06 17.42 -32.60
C SER A 11 15.83 18.94 -32.74
N GLN A 12 15.77 19.69 -31.63
CA GLN A 12 15.58 21.15 -31.64
C GLN A 12 16.88 21.95 -31.61
N GLN A 13 18.05 21.30 -31.45
CA GLN A 13 19.36 21.97 -31.46
C GLN A 13 20.13 21.86 -32.79
N ALA A 14 19.55 21.24 -33.82
CA ALA A 14 20.16 21.22 -35.16
C ALA A 14 19.92 22.58 -35.85
N SER A 15 20.70 23.59 -35.49
CA SER A 15 20.79 24.84 -36.25
C SER A 15 21.54 24.58 -37.57
N PRO A 16 21.04 25.06 -38.73
CA PRO A 16 21.70 24.88 -40.02
C PRO A 16 22.82 25.92 -40.18
N HIS A 17 23.99 25.68 -39.58
CA HIS A 17 25.18 26.49 -39.87
C HIS A 17 25.94 25.92 -41.09
N GLU A 18 25.36 26.07 -42.28
CA GLU A 18 26.18 26.20 -43.50
C GLU A 18 26.69 27.64 -43.56
N SER A 19 27.80 27.91 -42.88
CA SER A 19 28.47 29.21 -42.95
C SER A 19 29.46 29.20 -44.11
N SER A 20 29.07 29.79 -45.25
CA SER A 20 29.99 30.18 -46.32
C SER A 20 31.06 31.12 -45.73
N LEU A 21 32.34 30.74 -45.81
CA LEU A 21 33.47 31.56 -45.36
C LEU A 21 33.74 32.68 -46.38
N THR A 22 32.97 33.77 -46.30
CA THR A 22 33.27 35.02 -47.03
C THR A 22 34.18 35.92 -46.18
N ALA A 23 35.02 36.73 -46.81
CA ALA A 23 35.94 37.67 -46.13
C ALA A 23 35.22 38.67 -45.18
N SER A 24 33.91 38.81 -45.31
CA SER A 24 33.04 39.57 -44.40
C SER A 24 32.78 38.88 -43.04
N ASN A 25 33.11 37.60 -42.91
CA ASN A 25 32.88 36.79 -41.70
C ASN A 25 34.12 36.68 -40.80
N LEU A 26 35.24 37.29 -41.16
CA LEU A 26 36.44 37.40 -40.33
C LEU A 26 36.60 38.86 -39.87
N PRO A 27 35.83 39.28 -38.83
CA PRO A 27 35.96 40.63 -38.29
C PRO A 27 37.39 40.89 -37.83
N ASN A 28 37.84 42.13 -38.00
CA ASN A 28 39.10 42.66 -37.47
C ASN A 28 40.41 42.26 -38.19
N LEU A 29 40.38 41.49 -39.29
CA LEU A 29 41.58 41.31 -40.13
C LEU A 29 42.03 42.61 -40.80
N SER A 30 41.07 43.45 -41.22
CA SER A 30 41.33 44.73 -41.89
C SER A 30 41.85 45.83 -40.95
N THR A 31 41.83 45.59 -39.64
CA THR A 31 42.31 46.54 -38.62
C THR A 31 43.76 46.28 -38.19
N LEU A 32 44.37 45.19 -38.68
CA LEU A 32 45.76 44.82 -38.39
C LEU A 32 46.73 45.45 -39.40
N SER A 33 47.93 45.80 -38.93
CA SER A 33 49.03 46.28 -39.78
C SER A 33 49.68 45.14 -40.59
N LEU A 34 50.46 45.47 -41.62
CA LEU A 34 51.13 44.49 -42.48
C LEU A 34 52.11 43.58 -41.70
N ASP A 35 52.78 44.13 -40.68
CA ASP A 35 53.71 43.37 -39.83
C ASP A 35 52.95 42.43 -38.90
N GLU A 36 51.79 42.84 -38.37
CA GLU A 36 50.88 41.98 -37.60
C GLU A 36 50.27 40.89 -38.46
N LEU A 37 49.89 41.17 -39.71
CA LEU A 37 49.39 40.16 -40.65
C LEU A 37 50.47 39.12 -41.00
N LYS A 38 51.72 39.54 -41.22
CA LYS A 38 52.85 38.61 -41.42
C LYS A 38 53.10 37.78 -40.17
N LYS A 39 52.98 38.38 -39.00
CA LYS A 39 53.08 37.65 -37.74
C LYS A 39 51.94 36.64 -37.59
N LEU A 40 50.72 37.01 -37.95
CA LEU A 40 49.54 36.14 -37.97
C LEU A 40 49.69 34.92 -38.89
N ASP A 41 50.38 35.07 -40.02
CA ASP A 41 50.64 34.00 -40.98
C ASP A 41 51.80 33.06 -40.55
N ASN A 42 52.79 33.58 -39.81
CA ASN A 42 54.03 32.87 -39.49
C ASN A 42 54.13 32.38 -38.02
N ASP A 43 53.28 32.89 -37.13
CA ASP A 43 53.26 32.55 -35.70
C ASP A 43 51.91 31.89 -35.32
N PRO A 44 51.88 30.56 -35.14
CA PRO A 44 50.64 29.84 -34.87
C PRO A 44 50.03 30.16 -33.50
N GLU A 45 50.81 30.58 -32.51
CA GLU A 45 50.26 31.02 -31.22
C GLU A 45 49.57 32.38 -31.36
N PHE A 46 50.21 33.33 -32.07
CA PHE A 46 49.59 34.61 -32.37
C PHE A 46 48.32 34.47 -33.21
N PHE A 47 48.27 33.48 -34.12
CA PHE A 47 47.05 33.12 -34.85
C PHE A 47 45.96 32.57 -33.93
N ASN A 48 46.30 31.63 -33.04
CA ASN A 48 45.34 31.07 -32.09
C ASN A 48 44.78 32.14 -31.15
N ASP A 49 45.63 33.02 -30.63
CA ASP A 49 45.22 34.16 -29.79
C ASP A 49 44.25 35.08 -30.55
N PHE A 50 44.55 35.41 -31.81
CA PHE A 50 43.66 36.20 -32.65
C PHE A 50 42.28 35.54 -32.84
N ILE A 51 42.23 34.23 -33.04
CA ILE A 51 40.98 33.47 -33.15
C ILE A 51 40.20 33.47 -31.82
N GLN A 52 40.88 33.32 -30.68
CA GLN A 52 40.23 33.37 -29.36
C GLN A 52 39.67 34.76 -29.02
N GLU A 53 40.27 35.82 -29.55
CA GLU A 53 39.79 37.20 -29.41
C GLU A 53 38.63 37.55 -30.37
N MET A 54 38.29 36.66 -31.30
CA MET A 54 37.12 36.87 -32.17
C MET A 54 35.83 36.81 -31.36
N SER A 55 35.00 37.84 -31.49
CA SER A 55 33.70 37.93 -30.79
C SER A 55 32.80 36.72 -31.02
N VAL A 56 32.83 36.12 -32.22
CA VAL A 56 32.07 34.91 -32.55
C VAL A 56 32.56 33.70 -31.74
N VAL A 57 33.88 33.55 -31.54
CA VAL A 57 34.47 32.46 -30.75
C VAL A 57 34.19 32.66 -29.27
N GLN A 58 34.29 33.90 -28.77
CA GLN A 58 33.94 34.25 -27.40
C GLN A 58 32.46 33.95 -27.10
N GLN A 59 31.54 34.35 -27.99
CA GLN A 59 30.11 34.05 -27.84
C GLN A 59 29.81 32.55 -27.83
N LEU A 60 30.45 31.78 -28.70
CA LEU A 60 30.29 30.32 -28.73
C LEU A 60 30.83 29.65 -27.46
N ASN A 61 31.97 30.11 -26.93
CA ASN A 61 32.51 29.62 -25.67
C ASN A 61 31.60 29.97 -24.49
N GLU A 62 31.06 31.19 -24.43
CA GLU A 62 30.09 31.60 -23.40
C GLU A 62 28.81 30.75 -23.45
N GLU A 63 28.30 30.46 -24.66
CA GLU A 63 27.13 29.60 -24.84
C GLU A 63 27.42 28.16 -24.42
N LEU A 64 28.61 27.64 -24.76
CA LEU A 64 29.07 26.31 -24.35
C LEU A 64 29.15 26.21 -22.82
N ASP A 65 29.79 27.17 -22.16
CA ASP A 65 29.91 27.21 -20.70
C ASP A 65 28.54 27.33 -20.02
N SER A 66 27.65 28.17 -20.56
CA SER A 66 26.26 28.26 -20.10
C SER A 66 25.55 26.91 -20.20
N MET A 67 25.69 26.21 -21.33
CA MET A 67 25.09 24.90 -21.54
C MET A 67 25.67 23.83 -20.59
N ILE A 68 26.98 23.83 -20.37
CA ILE A 68 27.63 22.91 -19.43
C ILE A 68 27.10 23.15 -18.01
N ASN A 69 26.99 24.41 -17.58
CA ASN A 69 26.43 24.76 -16.27
C ASN A 69 24.98 24.30 -16.12
N GLN A 70 24.16 24.48 -17.16
CA GLN A 70 22.77 24.01 -17.16
C GLN A 70 22.68 22.48 -17.10
N LEU A 71 23.52 21.77 -17.86
CA LEU A 71 23.59 20.32 -17.85
C LEU A 71 23.99 19.80 -16.46
N GLU A 72 25.00 20.41 -15.83
CA GLU A 72 25.44 20.01 -14.50
C GLU A 72 24.35 20.27 -13.45
N TYR A 73 23.66 21.41 -13.54
CA TYR A 73 22.52 21.72 -12.68
C TYR A 73 21.41 20.67 -12.81
N ILE A 74 21.00 20.35 -14.05
CA ILE A 74 19.96 19.35 -14.31
C ILE A 74 20.39 17.97 -13.82
N ALA A 75 21.64 17.57 -14.04
CA ALA A 75 22.16 16.29 -13.58
C ALA A 75 22.12 16.17 -12.05
N ARG A 76 22.55 17.23 -11.33
CA ARG A 76 22.45 17.30 -9.86
C ARG A 76 21.00 17.23 -9.38
N GLU A 77 20.11 17.98 -10.01
CA GLU A 77 18.68 17.99 -9.71
C GLU A 77 18.02 16.63 -9.95
N ASN A 78 18.41 15.91 -11.01
CA ASN A 78 17.91 14.58 -11.31
C ASN A 78 18.38 13.56 -10.28
N LEU A 79 19.66 13.60 -9.89
CA LEU A 79 20.21 12.71 -8.87
C LEU A 79 19.53 12.92 -7.51
N ASN A 80 19.25 14.17 -7.14
CA ASN A 80 18.50 14.49 -5.94
C ASN A 80 17.09 13.89 -5.99
N LYS A 81 16.35 14.11 -7.09
CA LYS A 81 14.99 13.55 -7.28
C LYS A 81 14.99 12.03 -7.25
N GLU A 82 16.00 11.37 -7.82
CA GLU A 82 16.14 9.91 -7.77
C GLU A 82 16.22 9.41 -6.33
N GLY A 83 17.05 10.03 -5.49
CA GLY A 83 17.14 9.70 -4.06
C GLY A 83 15.80 9.84 -3.34
N HIS A 84 15.07 10.94 -3.59
CA HIS A 84 13.73 11.13 -3.03
C HIS A 84 12.72 10.08 -3.51
N LEU A 85 12.75 9.70 -4.79
CA LEU A 85 11.87 8.69 -5.36
C LEU A 85 12.12 7.30 -4.77
N VAL A 86 13.39 6.92 -4.57
CA VAL A 86 13.76 5.65 -3.93
C VAL A 86 13.20 5.58 -2.52
N GLU A 87 13.35 6.66 -1.75
CA GLU A 87 12.85 6.72 -0.38
C GLU A 87 11.31 6.67 -0.32
N LEU A 88 10.63 7.42 -1.19
CA LEU A 88 9.17 7.38 -1.28
C LEU A 88 8.66 6.00 -1.68
N LYS A 89 9.32 5.33 -2.63
CA LYS A 89 8.98 3.98 -3.05
C LYS A 89 9.15 2.98 -1.91
N ARG A 90 10.23 3.12 -1.11
CA ARG A 90 10.44 2.29 0.09
C ARG A 90 9.32 2.49 1.11
N LYS A 91 9.02 3.74 1.48
CA LYS A 91 7.93 4.05 2.41
C LYS A 91 6.58 3.51 1.94
N LEU A 92 6.25 3.72 0.66
CA LEU A 92 5.00 3.20 0.08
C LEU A 92 4.94 1.67 0.17
N SER A 93 6.05 0.98 -0.09
CA SER A 93 6.12 -0.48 0.04
C SER A 93 5.89 -0.92 1.49
N ASP A 94 6.50 -0.22 2.46
CA ASP A 94 6.33 -0.51 3.88
C ASP A 94 4.88 -0.26 4.35
N ASP A 95 4.26 0.83 3.88
CA ASP A 95 2.86 1.18 4.18
C ASP A 95 1.89 0.15 3.59
N VAL A 96 2.10 -0.29 2.34
CA VAL A 96 1.29 -1.33 1.70
C VAL A 96 1.39 -2.66 2.45
N ASN A 97 2.60 -3.05 2.86
CA ASN A 97 2.81 -4.26 3.65
C ASN A 97 2.11 -4.15 5.02
N THR A 98 2.22 -3.00 5.67
CA THR A 98 1.56 -2.74 6.95
C THR A 98 0.05 -2.81 6.82
N LEU A 99 -0.52 -2.16 5.80
CA LEU A 99 -1.96 -2.17 5.52
C LEU A 99 -2.46 -3.59 5.26
N LYS A 100 -1.73 -4.38 4.47
CA LYS A 100 -2.07 -5.78 4.20
C LYS A 100 -2.13 -6.60 5.50
N ASN A 101 -1.08 -6.51 6.33
CA ASN A 101 -1.02 -7.21 7.61
C ASN A 101 -2.17 -6.79 8.55
N LEU A 102 -2.50 -5.49 8.58
CA LEU A 102 -3.61 -4.98 9.38
C LEU A 102 -4.97 -5.47 8.88
N GLY A 103 -5.16 -5.52 7.55
CA GLY A 103 -6.34 -6.08 6.91
C GLY A 103 -6.54 -7.55 7.27
N GLU A 104 -5.50 -8.37 7.12
CA GLU A 104 -5.54 -9.79 7.49
C GLU A 104 -5.86 -9.99 8.98
N LYS A 105 -5.30 -9.16 9.86
CA LYS A 105 -5.60 -9.19 11.30
C LYS A 105 -7.06 -8.81 11.57
N CYS A 106 -7.57 -7.78 10.89
CA CYS A 106 -8.97 -7.37 10.99
C CYS A 106 -9.91 -8.51 10.60
N ASP A 107 -9.66 -9.15 9.46
CA ASP A 107 -10.47 -10.29 8.98
C ASP A 107 -10.46 -11.46 9.96
N GLN A 108 -9.30 -11.78 10.54
CA GLN A 108 -9.18 -12.82 11.56
C GLN A 108 -9.97 -12.48 12.83
N LEU A 109 -9.88 -11.24 13.30
CA LEU A 109 -10.64 -10.77 14.47
C LEU A 109 -12.14 -10.78 14.18
N ASN A 110 -12.55 -10.35 12.99
CA ASN A 110 -13.94 -10.34 12.57
C ASN A 110 -14.50 -11.77 12.50
N LYS A 111 -13.76 -12.73 11.94
CA LYS A 111 -14.16 -14.15 11.97
C LYS A 111 -14.34 -14.69 13.38
N LYS A 112 -13.44 -14.35 14.31
CA LYS A 112 -13.56 -14.73 15.72
C LYS A 112 -14.76 -14.08 16.40
N TYR A 113 -15.02 -12.81 16.07
CA TYR A 113 -16.18 -12.08 16.56
C TYR A 113 -17.48 -12.71 16.07
N LEU A 114 -17.62 -12.95 14.76
CA LEU A 114 -18.81 -13.57 14.18
C LEU A 114 -19.09 -14.94 14.79
N LYS A 115 -18.07 -15.79 14.92
CA LYS A 115 -18.22 -17.09 15.59
C LYS A 115 -18.75 -16.94 17.02
N LYS A 116 -18.18 -16.02 17.81
CA LYS A 116 -18.67 -15.75 19.16
C LYS A 116 -20.09 -15.17 19.15
N SER A 117 -20.39 -14.28 18.21
CA SER A 117 -21.72 -13.70 18.05
C SER A 117 -22.76 -14.79 17.80
N ASP A 118 -22.45 -15.78 16.97
CA ASP A 118 -23.30 -16.93 16.70
C ASP A 118 -23.40 -17.85 17.93
N ASP A 119 -22.26 -18.21 18.56
CA ASP A 119 -22.20 -19.06 19.76
C ASP A 119 -23.02 -18.45 20.93
N TYR A 120 -23.04 -17.12 21.06
CA TYR A 120 -23.76 -16.40 22.10
C TYR A 120 -25.07 -15.77 21.62
N ALA A 121 -25.52 -16.10 20.40
CA ALA A 121 -26.81 -15.63 19.92
C ALA A 121 -27.91 -16.14 20.88
N PRO A 122 -28.80 -15.27 21.40
CA PRO A 122 -29.82 -15.68 22.37
C PRO A 122 -30.70 -16.84 21.87
N GLN A 123 -30.97 -16.85 20.57
CA GLN A 123 -31.71 -17.91 19.90
C GLN A 123 -30.94 -19.25 19.92
N HIS A 124 -29.64 -19.22 19.61
CA HIS A 124 -28.77 -20.40 19.69
C HIS A 124 -28.68 -20.94 21.13
N ILE A 125 -28.55 -20.06 22.13
CA ILE A 125 -28.56 -20.45 23.54
C ILE A 125 -29.89 -21.12 23.93
N ARG A 126 -31.02 -20.61 23.44
CA ARG A 126 -32.34 -21.23 23.67
C ARG A 126 -32.42 -22.63 23.08
N GLU A 127 -31.93 -22.82 21.85
CA GLU A 127 -31.87 -24.13 21.20
C GLU A 127 -30.99 -25.13 21.99
N LEU A 128 -29.83 -24.69 22.47
CA LEU A 128 -28.97 -25.50 23.33
C LEU A 128 -29.67 -25.89 24.65
N LEU A 129 -30.44 -24.97 25.25
CA LEU A 129 -31.25 -25.27 26.42
C LEU A 129 -32.32 -26.32 26.11
N GLN A 130 -33.01 -26.19 24.97
CA GLN A 130 -34.02 -27.16 24.54
C GLN A 130 -33.43 -28.57 24.36
N ILE A 131 -32.25 -28.67 23.72
CA ILE A 131 -31.52 -29.95 23.61
C ILE A 131 -31.17 -30.49 25.00
N ALA A 132 -30.64 -29.64 25.89
CA ALA A 132 -30.25 -30.05 27.24
C ALA A 132 -31.44 -30.45 28.14
N VAL A 133 -32.65 -29.93 27.88
CA VAL A 133 -33.91 -30.41 28.49
C VAL A 133 -34.23 -31.81 27.97
N SER A 134 -34.25 -31.99 26.64
CA SER A 134 -34.54 -33.28 26.02
C SER A 134 -33.60 -34.37 26.53
N THR A 135 -32.28 -34.10 26.61
CA THR A 135 -31.31 -35.05 27.14
C THR A 135 -31.59 -35.40 28.61
N ALA A 136 -31.94 -34.41 29.43
CA ALA A 136 -32.25 -34.65 30.84
C ALA A 136 -33.55 -35.45 31.03
N ASP A 137 -34.56 -35.22 30.18
CA ASP A 137 -35.79 -36.00 30.17
C ASP A 137 -35.53 -37.46 29.76
N THR A 138 -34.72 -37.71 28.73
CA THR A 138 -34.29 -39.07 28.36
C THR A 138 -33.52 -39.75 29.49
N GLU A 139 -32.65 -39.04 30.22
CA GLU A 139 -31.98 -39.61 31.40
C GLU A 139 -32.96 -39.92 32.53
N CYS A 140 -34.00 -39.10 32.73
CA CYS A 140 -35.08 -39.41 33.67
C CYS A 140 -35.80 -40.71 33.29
N GLU A 141 -36.16 -40.87 32.02
CA GLU A 141 -36.78 -42.09 31.49
C GLU A 141 -35.88 -43.30 31.71
N ARG A 142 -34.58 -43.18 31.42
CA ARG A 142 -33.59 -44.24 31.66
C ARG A 142 -33.54 -44.66 33.13
N HIS A 143 -33.61 -43.72 34.07
CA HIS A 143 -33.65 -44.06 35.50
C HIS A 143 -34.93 -44.80 35.89
N VAL A 144 -36.08 -44.40 35.34
CA VAL A 144 -37.36 -45.11 35.54
C VAL A 144 -37.28 -46.53 35.01
N GLU A 145 -36.80 -46.72 33.79
CA GLU A 145 -36.64 -48.05 33.18
C GLU A 145 -35.69 -48.95 33.99
N GLN A 146 -34.58 -48.41 34.49
CA GLN A 146 -33.65 -49.18 35.31
C GLN A 146 -34.29 -49.65 36.62
N PHE A 147 -35.11 -48.81 37.25
CA PHE A 147 -35.85 -49.17 38.46
C PHE A 147 -36.92 -50.23 38.19
N LEU A 148 -37.73 -50.05 37.14
CA LEU A 148 -38.79 -51.01 36.76
C LEU A 148 -38.24 -52.39 36.39
N ASN A 149 -37.04 -52.43 35.79
CA ASN A 149 -36.34 -53.67 35.47
C ASN A 149 -35.57 -54.27 36.67
N GLY A 150 -35.69 -53.70 37.87
CA GLY A 150 -35.01 -54.18 39.07
C GLY A 150 -33.49 -54.02 39.07
N LYS A 151 -32.93 -53.19 38.18
CA LYS A 151 -31.47 -52.98 38.07
C LYS A 151 -30.91 -52.05 39.16
N ILE A 152 -31.76 -51.23 39.76
CA ILE A 152 -31.42 -50.30 40.85
C ILE A 152 -32.47 -50.39 41.95
N ASP A 153 -32.08 -50.12 43.19
CA ASP A 153 -32.98 -50.09 44.35
C ASP A 153 -33.72 -48.75 44.45
N VAL A 154 -34.72 -48.70 45.34
CA VAL A 154 -35.60 -47.53 45.50
C VAL A 154 -34.84 -46.27 45.93
N GLN A 155 -33.81 -46.39 46.78
CA GLN A 155 -33.09 -45.20 47.26
C GLN A 155 -32.23 -44.61 46.14
N THR A 156 -31.51 -45.45 45.40
CA THR A 156 -30.72 -45.03 44.24
C THR A 156 -31.62 -44.42 43.15
N PHE A 157 -32.80 -45.01 42.90
CA PHE A 157 -33.76 -44.44 41.96
C PHE A 157 -34.22 -43.04 42.39
N LEU A 158 -34.71 -42.90 43.63
CA LEU A 158 -35.22 -41.62 44.13
C LEU A 158 -34.16 -40.52 44.07
N GLN A 159 -32.92 -40.83 44.44
CA GLN A 159 -31.82 -39.88 44.38
C GLN A 159 -31.54 -39.42 42.95
N ASN A 160 -31.34 -40.36 42.02
CA ASN A 160 -30.95 -40.04 40.64
C ASN A 160 -32.09 -39.40 39.84
N TYR A 161 -33.30 -39.95 39.96
CA TYR A 161 -34.48 -39.41 39.28
C TYR A 161 -34.80 -38.01 39.77
N THR A 162 -34.83 -37.77 41.09
CA THR A 162 -35.13 -36.43 41.63
C THR A 162 -34.10 -35.41 41.17
N HIS A 163 -32.81 -35.78 41.14
CA HIS A 163 -31.76 -34.92 40.65
C HIS A 163 -31.94 -34.58 39.16
N SER A 164 -32.10 -35.60 38.31
CA SER A 164 -32.28 -35.40 36.86
C SER A 164 -33.58 -34.64 36.54
N LYS A 165 -34.68 -34.95 37.25
CA LYS A 165 -35.97 -34.29 37.06
C LYS A 165 -35.94 -32.83 37.47
N LYS A 166 -35.25 -32.51 38.57
CA LYS A 166 -35.00 -31.13 38.99
C LYS A 166 -34.22 -30.37 37.91
N LEU A 167 -33.14 -30.96 37.41
CA LEU A 167 -32.31 -30.35 36.37
C LEU A 167 -33.08 -30.09 35.06
N SER A 168 -33.87 -31.07 34.60
CA SER A 168 -34.74 -30.91 33.44
C SER A 168 -35.74 -29.76 33.64
N SER A 169 -36.43 -29.74 34.79
CA SER A 169 -37.45 -28.74 35.10
C SER A 169 -36.87 -27.32 35.18
N GLU A 170 -35.68 -27.17 35.80
CA GLU A 170 -34.98 -25.88 35.86
C GLU A 170 -34.55 -25.38 34.48
N ARG A 171 -34.02 -26.27 33.63
CA ARG A 171 -33.62 -25.92 32.25
C ARG A 171 -34.83 -25.54 31.41
N LYS A 172 -35.94 -26.26 31.55
CA LYS A 172 -37.19 -25.99 30.83
C LYS A 172 -37.77 -24.63 31.22
N ALA A 173 -37.81 -24.31 32.51
CA ALA A 173 -38.27 -23.00 32.96
C ALA A 173 -37.39 -21.85 32.43
N LYS A 174 -36.06 -22.06 32.32
CA LYS A 174 -35.13 -21.08 31.75
C LYS A 174 -35.32 -20.93 30.24
N GLU A 175 -35.50 -22.03 29.52
CA GLU A 175 -35.75 -22.04 28.08
C GLU A 175 -37.06 -21.29 27.74
N GLU A 176 -38.15 -21.62 28.42
CA GLU A 176 -39.46 -20.97 28.23
C GLU A 176 -39.39 -19.47 28.52
N ARG A 177 -38.73 -19.08 29.62
CA ARG A 177 -38.54 -17.67 29.98
C ARG A 177 -37.74 -16.91 28.92
N LEU A 178 -36.64 -17.49 28.44
CA LEU A 178 -35.84 -16.89 27.37
C LEU A 178 -36.66 -16.78 26.07
N GLY A 179 -37.41 -17.81 25.72
CA GLY A 179 -38.31 -17.80 24.55
C GLY A 179 -39.35 -16.68 24.61
N GLN A 180 -39.97 -16.47 25.77
CA GLN A 180 -40.92 -15.36 25.98
C GLN A 180 -40.26 -13.99 25.84
N GLN A 181 -39.05 -13.82 26.38
CA GLN A 181 -38.30 -12.56 26.26
C GLN A 181 -37.92 -12.26 24.81
N LEU A 182 -37.50 -13.27 24.05
CA LEU A 182 -37.15 -13.10 22.63
C LEU A 182 -38.37 -12.74 21.78
N GLN A 183 -39.50 -13.42 21.99
CA GLN A 183 -40.75 -13.07 21.29
C GLN A 183 -41.23 -11.66 21.65
N ALA A 184 -41.04 -11.22 22.90
CA ALA A 184 -41.39 -9.87 23.31
C ALA A 184 -40.52 -8.81 22.61
N LEU A 185 -39.23 -9.09 22.43
CA LEU A 185 -38.30 -8.23 21.69
C LEU A 185 -38.66 -8.15 20.20
N GLU A 186 -38.93 -9.28 19.56
CA GLU A 186 -39.35 -9.33 18.15
C GLU A 186 -40.64 -8.52 17.93
N ARG A 187 -41.62 -8.64 18.84
CA ARG A 187 -42.87 -7.84 18.79
C ARG A 187 -42.64 -6.36 19.00
N ALA A 188 -41.62 -5.98 19.77
CA ALA A 188 -41.24 -4.59 20.00
C ALA A 188 -40.40 -4.00 18.85
N GLY A 189 -40.09 -4.79 17.81
CA GLY A 189 -39.37 -4.34 16.61
C GLY A 189 -37.86 -4.25 16.80
N PHE A 190 -37.31 -4.99 17.78
CA PHE A 190 -35.88 -5.12 18.03
C PHE A 190 -35.33 -6.45 17.50
#